data_AF-A0A428JW64-F1
#
_entry.id   AF-A0A428JW64-F1
#
_cell.length_a   1.000
_cell.length_b   1.000
_cell.length_c   1.000
_cell.angle_alpha   90.00
_cell.angle_beta   90.00
_cell.angle_gamma   90.00
#
_symmetry.space_group_name_H-M   'P 1'
#
loop_
_entity.id
_entity.type
_entity.pdbx_description
1 polymer ?
#
loop_
_entity_poly.entity_id
_entity_poly.type
_entity_poly.pdbx_seq_one_letter_code
_entity_poly.pdbx_strand_id
1 'polypeptide(L)'
;MPFLPVTPAFFAALHDASVEHFVFEADRGRLLLTLLLDSESGPSHRQQQVVLSGIRHKTDVERVHRSFKAALSKTGRTALGYRLDEFRLLPPEALQREQGRLNVLLAIDHLPALHLDCQKITSQEGDFL
;
A
#
# COMPACT_ATOMS: atom_id res chain seq x y z
N MET A 1 10.52 11.29 -10.59
CA MET A 1 11.59 10.88 -9.66
C MET A 1 11.71 9.36 -9.68
N PRO A 2 12.85 8.74 -9.31
CA PRO A 2 12.95 7.29 -9.25
C PRO A 2 12.26 6.72 -8.00
N PHE A 3 11.75 5.49 -8.11
CA PHE A 3 11.28 4.70 -6.96
C PHE A 3 12.46 4.27 -6.08
N LEU A 4 12.40 4.60 -4.80
CA LEU A 4 13.43 4.31 -3.80
C LEU A 4 13.02 3.15 -2.88
N PRO A 5 13.97 2.32 -2.41
CA PRO A 5 13.70 1.36 -1.35
C PRO A 5 13.13 2.04 -0.11
N VAL A 6 12.20 1.39 0.57
CA VAL A 6 11.59 1.92 1.80
C VAL A 6 12.46 1.65 3.03
N THR A 7 12.39 2.52 4.02
CA THR A 7 13.08 2.39 5.31
C THR A 7 12.08 2.05 6.42
N PRO A 8 12.50 1.64 7.62
CA PRO A 8 11.58 1.48 8.75
C PRO A 8 10.80 2.77 9.08
N ALA A 9 11.46 3.93 9.00
CA ALA A 9 10.84 5.24 9.24
C ALA A 9 9.73 5.58 8.23
N PHE A 10 9.84 5.07 6.99
CA PHE A 10 8.81 5.24 5.97
C PHE A 10 7.46 4.68 6.42
N PHE A 11 7.42 3.49 7.01
CA PHE A 11 6.17 2.87 7.45
C PHE A 11 5.48 3.67 8.56
N ALA A 12 6.26 4.20 9.51
CA ALA A 12 5.73 5.05 10.57
C ALA A 12 5.10 6.34 10.02
N ALA A 13 5.68 6.90 8.96
CA ALA A 13 5.16 8.11 8.31
C ALA A 13 3.87 7.89 7.49
N LEU A 14 3.47 6.63 7.23
CA LEU A 14 2.25 6.33 6.47
C LEU A 14 1.01 6.13 7.34
N HIS A 15 1.13 6.21 8.67
CA HIS A 15 -0.02 6.09 9.55
C HIS A 15 -1.06 7.18 9.23
N ASP A 16 -2.34 6.80 9.23
CA ASP A 16 -3.48 7.66 8.85
C ASP A 16 -3.46 8.21 7.41
N ALA A 17 -2.50 7.80 6.56
CA ALA A 17 -2.47 8.26 5.18
C ALA A 17 -3.71 7.79 4.42
N SER A 18 -4.29 8.68 3.62
CA SER A 18 -5.49 8.38 2.84
C SER A 18 -5.13 7.61 1.57
N VAL A 19 -5.82 6.50 1.31
CA VAL A 19 -5.65 5.67 0.11
C VAL A 19 -6.48 6.26 -1.03
N GLU A 20 -5.81 6.89 -1.99
CA GLU A 20 -6.45 7.39 -3.21
C GLU A 20 -6.67 6.27 -4.22
N HIS A 21 -5.64 5.44 -4.44
CA HIS A 21 -5.68 4.36 -5.41
C HIS A 21 -5.14 3.06 -4.81
N PHE A 22 -5.87 1.97 -5.06
CA PHE A 22 -5.47 0.61 -4.75
C PHE A 22 -5.56 -0.23 -6.03
N VAL A 23 -4.44 -0.48 -6.69
CA VAL A 23 -4.39 -1.15 -8.00
C VAL A 23 -3.54 -2.39 -7.91
N PHE A 24 -4.14 -3.55 -8.18
CA PHE A 24 -3.42 -4.82 -8.22
C PHE A 24 -3.31 -5.36 -9.65
N GLU A 25 -2.07 -5.49 -10.13
CA GLU A 25 -1.69 -6.11 -11.41
C GLU A 25 -1.31 -7.58 -11.15
N ALA A 26 -2.32 -8.45 -11.18
CA ALA A 26 -2.16 -9.88 -10.86
C ALA A 26 -1.10 -10.56 -11.73
N ASP A 27 -1.08 -10.32 -13.04
CA ASP A 27 -0.13 -10.93 -13.97
C ASP A 27 1.33 -10.63 -13.60
N ARG A 28 1.58 -9.42 -13.10
CA ARG A 28 2.92 -8.95 -12.69
C ARG A 28 3.20 -9.17 -11.21
N GLY A 29 2.21 -9.60 -10.43
CA GLY A 29 2.33 -9.72 -8.97
C GLY A 29 2.71 -8.39 -8.33
N ARG A 30 2.09 -7.29 -8.79
CA ARG A 30 2.41 -5.92 -8.36
C ARG A 30 1.17 -5.26 -7.75
N LEU A 31 1.34 -4.68 -6.56
CA LEU A 31 0.35 -3.82 -5.93
C LEU A 31 0.89 -2.39 -5.95
N LEU A 32 0.12 -1.47 -6.50
CA LEU A 32 0.36 -0.03 -6.48
C LEU A 32 -0.64 0.61 -5.53
N LEU A 33 -0.12 1.32 -4.54
CA LEU A 33 -0.87 2.18 -3.63
C LEU A 33 -0.49 3.62 -3.94
N THR A 34 -1.49 4.47 -4.09
CA THR A 34 -1.30 5.92 -4.10
C THR A 34 -1.90 6.46 -2.83
N LEU A 35 -1.08 7.08 -2.01
CA LEU A 35 -1.41 7.58 -0.68
C LEU A 35 -1.33 9.11 -0.68
N LEU A 36 -2.22 9.73 0.07
CA LEU A 36 -2.22 11.15 0.36
C LEU A 36 -1.90 11.33 1.84
N LEU A 37 -0.79 12.00 2.11
CA LEU A 37 -0.33 12.32 3.45
C LEU A 37 -0.62 13.80 3.75
N ASP A 38 -0.98 14.08 4.98
CA ASP A 38 -1.05 15.46 5.46
C ASP A 38 0.37 15.98 5.74
N SER A 39 0.69 17.18 5.26
CA SER A 39 1.96 17.82 5.62
C SER A 39 1.88 18.39 7.03
N GLU A 40 2.93 18.16 7.82
CA GLU A 40 3.08 18.78 9.15
C GLU A 40 3.15 20.32 9.09
N SER A 41 3.37 20.91 7.90
CA SER A 41 3.69 22.33 7.72
C SER A 41 2.54 23.19 7.15
N GLY A 42 1.33 22.66 6.97
CA GLY A 42 0.18 23.42 6.45
C GLY A 42 -0.83 22.59 5.65
N PRO A 43 -1.82 23.20 4.95
CA PRO A 43 -2.86 22.49 4.21
C PRO A 43 -2.37 21.86 2.89
N SER A 44 -1.06 21.71 2.73
CA SER A 44 -0.47 20.96 1.63
C SER A 44 -0.58 19.48 1.95
N HIS A 45 -1.20 18.72 1.06
CA HIS A 45 -1.03 17.28 1.09
C HIS A 45 0.26 16.91 0.34
N ARG A 46 0.77 15.71 0.58
CA ARG A 46 1.86 15.10 -0.19
C ARG A 46 1.38 13.77 -0.73
N GLN A 47 1.58 13.54 -2.03
CA GLN A 47 1.27 12.26 -2.62
C GLN A 47 2.46 11.31 -2.47
N GLN A 48 2.20 10.08 -2.08
CA GLN A 48 3.20 9.03 -1.95
C GLN A 48 2.72 7.79 -2.70
N GLN A 49 3.46 7.40 -3.72
CA GLN A 49 3.24 6.14 -4.42
C GLN A 49 4.07 5.04 -3.76
N VAL A 50 3.45 3.89 -3.52
CA VAL A 50 4.08 2.71 -2.94
C VAL A 50 3.82 1.53 -3.85
N VAL A 51 4.88 0.82 -4.19
CA VAL A 51 4.83 -0.34 -5.08
C VAL A 51 5.38 -1.55 -4.33
N LEU A 52 4.54 -2.56 -4.17
CA LEU A 52 4.93 -3.88 -3.68
C LEU A 52 5.02 -4.81 -4.88
N SER A 53 6.16 -5.48 -5.04
CA SER A 53 6.47 -6.31 -6.21
C SER A 53 6.82 -7.74 -5.82
N GLY A 54 6.55 -8.69 -6.72
CA GLY A 54 6.81 -10.11 -6.49
C GLY A 54 5.87 -10.74 -5.46
N ILE A 55 4.62 -10.25 -5.41
CA ILE A 55 3.59 -10.71 -4.47
C ILE A 55 3.22 -12.17 -4.73
N ARG A 56 3.30 -12.98 -3.67
CA ARG A 56 2.75 -14.33 -3.60
C ARG A 56 1.34 -14.32 -3.00
N HIS A 57 0.61 -15.42 -3.16
CA HIS A 57 -0.75 -15.56 -2.63
C HIS A 57 -1.71 -14.44 -3.11
N LYS A 58 -1.75 -14.25 -4.43
CA LYS A 58 -2.44 -13.13 -5.11
C LYS A 58 -3.95 -13.06 -4.85
N THR A 59 -4.59 -14.18 -4.54
CA THR A 59 -6.04 -14.30 -4.40
C THR A 59 -6.65 -13.35 -3.37
N ASP A 60 -5.98 -13.13 -2.24
CA ASP A 60 -6.50 -12.25 -1.19
C ASP A 60 -6.39 -10.78 -1.61
N VAL A 61 -5.28 -10.43 -2.27
CA VAL A 61 -5.07 -9.09 -2.85
C VAL A 61 -6.10 -8.79 -3.94
N GLU A 62 -6.42 -9.77 -4.79
CA GLU A 62 -7.46 -9.64 -5.81
C GLU A 62 -8.85 -9.44 -5.21
N ARG A 63 -9.15 -10.11 -4.09
CA ARG A 63 -10.42 -9.94 -3.38
C ARG A 63 -10.54 -8.52 -2.83
N VAL A 64 -9.49 -7.99 -2.20
CA VAL A 64 -9.49 -6.63 -1.68
C VAL A 64 -9.51 -5.60 -2.83
N HIS A 65 -8.73 -5.81 -3.90
CA HIS A 65 -8.78 -4.95 -5.09
C HIS A 65 -10.19 -4.87 -5.70
N ARG A 66 -10.87 -6.02 -5.85
CA ARG A 66 -12.27 -6.04 -6.33
C ARG A 66 -13.21 -5.31 -5.39
N SER A 67 -13.03 -5.45 -4.08
CA SER A 67 -13.84 -4.75 -3.07
C SER A 67 -13.64 -3.24 -3.12
N PHE A 68 -12.39 -2.79 -3.25
CA PHE A 68 -12.03 -1.38 -3.43
C PHE A 68 -12.66 -0.82 -4.71
N LYS A 69 -12.50 -1.52 -5.85
CA LYS A 69 -13.09 -1.11 -7.13
C LYS A 69 -14.61 -1.03 -7.08
N ALA A 70 -15.27 -1.99 -6.43
CA ALA A 70 -16.72 -2.02 -6.27
C ALA A 70 -17.24 -0.91 -5.35
N ALA A 71 -16.48 -0.54 -4.32
CA ALA A 71 -16.80 0.62 -3.49
C ALA A 71 -16.65 1.91 -4.31
N LEU A 72 -15.55 2.06 -5.05
CA LEU A 72 -15.27 3.26 -5.86
C LEU A 72 -16.38 3.47 -6.89
N SER A 73 -16.77 2.42 -7.62
CA SER A 73 -17.82 2.49 -8.64
C SER A 73 -19.20 2.86 -8.08
N LYS A 74 -19.50 2.54 -6.82
CA LYS A 74 -20.77 2.92 -6.16
C LYS A 74 -20.82 4.38 -5.75
N THR A 75 -19.68 4.99 -5.42
CA THR A 75 -19.63 6.37 -4.95
C THR A 75 -19.59 7.40 -6.07
N GLY A 76 -19.12 7.01 -7.27
CA GLY A 76 -18.87 7.93 -8.38
C GLY A 76 -17.73 8.93 -8.10
N ARG A 77 -17.00 8.76 -6.98
CA ARG A 77 -15.87 9.60 -6.59
C ARG A 77 -14.58 9.05 -7.19
N THR A 78 -13.57 9.90 -7.30
CA THR A 78 -12.21 9.53 -7.72
C THR A 78 -11.42 8.83 -6.61
N ALA A 79 -11.83 8.99 -5.35
CA ALA A 79 -11.24 8.34 -4.19
C ALA A 79 -12.32 8.00 -3.13
N LEU A 80 -12.05 6.99 -2.32
CA LEU A 80 -12.96 6.51 -1.27
C LEU A 80 -12.80 7.23 0.07
N GLY A 81 -11.67 7.92 0.27
CA GLY A 81 -11.31 8.49 1.57
C GLY A 81 -10.95 7.44 2.62
N TYR A 82 -10.61 6.22 2.19
CA TYR A 82 -10.14 5.17 3.09
C TYR A 82 -8.77 5.54 3.65
N ARG A 83 -8.48 5.17 4.88
CA ARG A 83 -7.22 5.43 5.57
C ARG A 83 -6.44 4.14 5.80
N LEU A 84 -5.13 4.29 5.88
CA LEU A 84 -4.25 3.23 6.36
C LEU A 84 -4.34 3.15 7.88
N ASP A 85 -4.99 2.09 8.38
CA ASP A 85 -4.97 1.75 9.79
C ASP A 85 -3.58 1.25 10.19
N GLU A 86 -3.04 0.36 9.36
CA GLU A 86 -1.76 -0.29 9.65
C GLU A 86 -1.02 -0.63 8.35
N PHE A 87 0.24 -0.19 8.26
CA PHE A 87 1.14 -0.63 7.20
C PHE A 87 2.53 -0.83 7.80
N ARG A 88 2.91 -2.09 8.01
CA ARG A 88 4.21 -2.42 8.60
C ARG A 88 4.78 -3.72 8.07
N LEU A 89 6.09 -3.87 8.28
CA LEU A 89 6.75 -5.16 8.15
C LEU A 89 6.40 -6.04 9.35
N LEU A 90 5.96 -7.27 9.08
CA LEU A 90 5.79 -8.28 10.11
C LEU A 90 7.16 -8.88 10.46
N PRO A 91 7.40 -9.20 11.75
CA PRO A 91 8.59 -9.95 12.11
C PRO A 91 8.63 -11.26 11.31
N PRO A 92 9.82 -11.76 10.98
CA PRO A 92 9.95 -13.07 10.33
C PRO A 92 9.54 -14.15 11.34
N GLU A 93 8.25 -14.47 11.41
CA GLU A 93 7.75 -15.58 12.22
C GLU A 93 8.19 -16.89 11.56
N ALA A 94 9.19 -17.57 12.16
CA ALA A 94 9.64 -18.95 11.95
C ALA A 94 9.92 -19.45 10.50
N LEU A 95 9.66 -18.67 9.45
CA LEU A 95 10.03 -18.93 8.05
C LEU A 95 11.40 -18.34 7.76
N GLN A 96 12.40 -18.85 8.47
CA GLN A 96 13.83 -18.54 8.31
C GLN A 96 14.43 -18.96 6.93
N ARG A 97 13.66 -19.26 5.88
CA ARG A 97 14.21 -20.04 4.74
C ARG A 97 13.98 -19.58 3.31
N GLU A 98 13.24 -18.51 3.04
CA GLU A 98 13.24 -17.94 1.68
C GLU A 98 13.94 -16.58 1.68
N GLN A 99 15.26 -16.64 1.53
CA GLN A 99 16.19 -15.52 1.42
C GLN A 99 15.61 -14.42 0.50
N GLY A 100 15.29 -13.26 1.07
CA GLY A 100 14.94 -12.05 0.30
C GLY A 100 13.45 -11.75 0.09
N ARG A 101 12.54 -12.33 0.89
CA ARG A 101 11.11 -11.97 0.88
C ARG A 101 10.71 -11.16 2.12
N LEU A 102 9.71 -10.31 1.97
CA LEU A 102 9.19 -9.35 2.95
C LEU A 102 7.73 -9.67 3.25
N ASN A 103 7.44 -9.91 4.54
CA ASN A 103 6.08 -10.06 5.04
C ASN A 103 5.57 -8.69 5.49
N VAL A 104 4.40 -8.32 4.97
CA VAL A 104 3.79 -7.01 5.19
C VAL A 104 2.38 -7.21 5.71
N LEU A 105 2.01 -6.46 6.74
CA LEU A 105 0.62 -6.26 7.11
C LEU A 105 0.14 -4.93 6.51
N LEU A 106 -0.97 -4.99 5.78
CA LEU A 106 -1.65 -3.84 5.20
C LEU A 106 -3.14 -3.89 5.59
N ALA A 107 -3.55 -2.98 6.47
CA ALA A 107 -4.92 -2.78 6.89
C ALA A 107 -5.43 -1.40 6.41
N ILE A 108 -6.60 -1.40 5.79
CA ILE A 108 -7.22 -0.21 5.18
C ILE A 108 -8.70 -0.18 5.60
N ASP A 109 -9.06 0.68 6.55
CA ASP A 109 -10.43 0.88 7.06
C ASP A 109 -11.28 -0.41 7.08
N HIS A 110 -12.45 -0.37 6.43
CA HIS A 110 -13.44 -1.45 6.41
C HIS A 110 -13.05 -2.62 5.49
N LEU A 111 -11.82 -2.66 4.97
CA LEU A 111 -11.34 -3.75 4.13
C LEU A 111 -10.68 -4.84 4.98
N PRO A 112 -10.77 -6.11 4.56
CA PRO A 112 -10.02 -7.18 5.19
C PRO A 112 -8.52 -6.89 5.20
N ALA A 113 -7.88 -7.09 6.35
CA ALA A 113 -6.43 -6.94 6.49
C ALA A 113 -5.69 -7.91 5.55
N LEU A 114 -4.66 -7.41 4.89
CA LEU A 114 -3.84 -8.15 3.95
C LEU A 114 -2.50 -8.50 4.57
N HIS A 115 -2.21 -9.80 4.63
CA HIS A 115 -0.89 -10.33 4.93
C HIS A 115 -0.20 -10.64 3.61
N LEU A 116 0.69 -9.76 3.18
CA LEU A 116 1.34 -9.83 1.89
C LEU A 116 2.76 -10.39 2.04
N ASP A 117 3.07 -11.38 1.21
CA ASP A 117 4.44 -11.84 0.99
C ASP A 117 4.94 -11.27 -0.35
N CYS A 118 5.90 -10.35 -0.31
CA CYS A 118 6.46 -9.70 -1.50
C CYS A 118 8.00 -9.76 -1.53
N GLN A 119 8.62 -9.49 -2.68
CA GLN A 119 10.09 -9.48 -2.79
C GLN A 119 10.69 -8.10 -2.53
N LYS A 120 9.94 -7.04 -2.85
CA LYS A 120 10.44 -5.67 -2.80
C LYS A 120 9.31 -4.70 -2.55
N ILE A 121 9.61 -3.68 -1.75
CA ILE A 121 8.76 -2.52 -1.56
C ILE A 121 9.57 -1.29 -1.95
N THR A 122 9.01 -0.47 -2.83
CA THR A 122 9.61 0.80 -3.23
C THR A 122 8.59 1.91 -3.15
N SER A 123 9.05 3.12 -2.93
CA SER A 123 8.19 4.29 -2.83
C SER A 123 8.72 5.45 -3.66
N GLN A 124 7.81 6.31 -4.11
CA GLN A 124 8.14 7.55 -4.81
C GLN A 124 7.25 8.65 -4.27
N GLU A 125 7.86 9.78 -3.91
CA GLU A 125 7.14 11.01 -3.62
C GLU A 125 6.62 11.62 -4.92
N GLY A 126 5.33 11.95 -4.94
CA GLY A 126 4.72 12.76 -5.99
C GLY A 126 4.75 14.22 -5.57
N ASP A 127 5.30 15.08 -6.41
CA ASP A 127 5.19 16.53 -6.26
C ASP A 127 3.78 16.99 -6.64
N PHE A 128 3.21 17.91 -5.86
CA PHE A 128 2.09 18.72 -6.31
C PHE A 128 2.61 19.71 -7.36
N LEU A 129 2.09 19.61 -8.58
CA LEU A 129 2.12 20.72 -9.54
C LEU A 129 0.98 21.69 -9.23
#